data_AF-A0A971XZ06-F1
#
_entry.id   AF-A0A971XZ06-F1
#
_cell.length_a   1.000
_cell.length_b   1.000
_cell.length_c   1.000
_cell.angle_alpha   90.00
_cell.angle_beta   90.00
_cell.angle_gamma   90.00
#
_symmetry.space_group_name_H-M   'P 1'
#
loop_
_entity.id
_entity.type
_entity.pdbx_description
1 polymer ?
#
loop_
_entity_poly.entity_id
_entity_poly.type
_entity_poly.pdbx_seq_one_letter_code
_entity_poly.pdbx_strand_id
1 'polypeptide(L)'
;MEIQEIAIDHYGPLRDVRHRPRPGLQVFYGPNESGKTLLIDAMLKLLLGRRLKDFQNIDRVDDMPQGRVAMFWRGKEHIFDGRTLLEDVTGISASDLRNIFVIRNKDLQFSDQREYFSRLNDQLTGMEGRRLARLKESVRILG
;
A
#
# COMPACT_ATOMS: atom_id res chain seq x y z
N MET A 1 -5.62 -8.19 7.04
CA MET A 1 -4.27 -7.62 7.21
C MET A 1 -4.32 -6.71 8.41
N GLU A 2 -3.39 -6.88 9.34
CA GLU A 2 -3.35 -6.10 10.58
C GLU A 2 -1.91 -5.69 10.88
N ILE A 3 -1.64 -4.38 11.02
CA ILE A 3 -0.30 -3.88 11.34
C ILE A 3 -0.05 -4.09 12.84
N GLN A 4 0.98 -4.88 13.17
CA GLN A 4 1.37 -5.20 14.55
C GLN A 4 2.46 -4.25 15.08
N GLU A 5 3.39 -3.85 14.24
CA GLU A 5 4.50 -2.96 14.61
C GLU A 5 4.91 -2.10 13.42
N ILE A 6 5.21 -0.83 13.71
CA ILE A 6 5.87 0.11 12.81
C ILE A 6 7.18 0.50 13.50
N ALA A 7 8.30 0.17 12.87
CA ALA A 7 9.63 0.50 13.36
C ALA A 7 10.40 1.22 12.25
N ILE A 8 10.76 2.49 12.45
CA ILE A 8 11.59 3.26 11.53
C ILE A 8 12.80 3.75 12.30
N ASP A 9 13.96 3.21 11.96
CA ASP A 9 15.25 3.61 12.52
C ASP A 9 15.66 4.97 11.97
N HIS A 10 15.53 5.13 10.64
CA HIS A 10 15.86 6.38 9.98
C HIS A 10 15.09 6.59 8.67
N TYR A 11 14.49 7.77 8.50
CA TYR A 11 13.97 8.26 7.22
C TYR A 11 13.82 9.79 7.23
N GLY A 12 14.73 10.50 6.57
CA GLY A 12 14.79 11.97 6.65
C GLY A 12 14.89 12.45 8.13
N PRO A 13 13.98 13.30 8.63
CA PRO A 13 13.95 13.73 10.03
C PRO A 13 13.45 12.65 11.02
N LEU A 14 12.88 11.53 10.55
CA LEU A 14 12.45 10.46 11.44
C LEU A 14 13.66 9.69 11.98
N ARG A 15 13.67 9.50 13.30
CA ARG A 15 14.68 8.75 14.06
C ARG A 15 13.98 7.89 15.10
N ASP A 16 14.38 6.62 15.18
CA ASP A 16 13.99 5.67 16.25
C ASP A 16 12.48 5.62 16.55
N VAL A 17 11.65 5.75 15.52
CA VAL A 17 10.20 5.64 15.66
C VAL A 17 9.84 4.19 15.91
N ARG A 18 9.08 3.96 16.98
CA ARG A 18 8.48 2.66 17.32
C ARG A 18 7.02 2.88 17.67
N HIS A 19 6.13 2.17 17.01
CA HIS A 19 4.71 2.22 17.30
C HIS A 19 4.09 0.84 17.14
N ARG A 20 3.34 0.41 18.15
CA ARG A 20 2.51 -0.79 18.09
C ARG A 20 1.06 -0.37 18.09
N PRO A 21 0.36 -0.51 16.95
CA PRO A 21 -1.03 -0.14 16.87
C PRO A 21 -1.89 -0.81 17.93
N ARG A 22 -2.79 -0.03 18.54
CA ARG A 22 -3.83 -0.54 19.42
C ARG A 22 -5.18 -0.57 18.70
N PRO A 23 -6.13 -1.41 19.12
CA PRO A 23 -7.48 -1.42 18.55
C PRO A 23 -8.12 -0.02 18.60
N GLY A 24 -8.87 0.31 17.55
CA GLY A 24 -9.61 1.57 17.44
C GLY A 24 -8.91 2.65 16.61
N LEU A 25 -9.39 3.89 16.75
CA LEU A 25 -8.86 5.04 16.03
C LEU A 25 -7.56 5.53 16.68
N GLN A 26 -6.50 5.63 15.87
CA GLN A 26 -5.23 6.20 16.30
C GLN A 26 -4.91 7.47 15.53
N VAL A 27 -4.58 8.52 16.28
CA VAL A 27 -4.31 9.85 15.72
C VAL A 27 -2.84 10.21 15.95
N PHE A 28 -2.13 10.50 14.86
CA PHE A 28 -0.78 11.05 14.88
C PHE A 28 -0.84 12.56 14.63
N TYR A 29 -0.51 13.36 15.65
CA TYR A 29 -0.59 14.82 15.60
C TYR A 29 0.74 15.47 16.03
N GLY A 30 0.92 16.74 15.71
CA GLY A 30 2.12 17.51 16.04
C GLY A 30 2.31 18.71 15.11
N PRO A 31 3.34 19.55 15.32
CA PRO A 31 3.64 20.73 14.50
C PRO A 31 3.84 20.39 13.01
N ASN A 32 3.74 21.39 12.14
CA ASN A 32 4.15 21.20 10.75
C ASN A 32 5.59 20.67 10.68
N GLU A 33 5.88 19.85 9.66
CA GLU A 33 7.21 19.26 9.44
C GLU A 33 7.70 18.28 10.52
N SER A 34 6.87 17.95 11.50
CA SER A 34 7.19 16.95 12.54
C SER A 34 7.32 15.49 12.03
N GLY A 35 7.34 15.27 10.71
CA GLY A 35 7.48 13.96 10.11
C GLY A 35 6.20 13.12 9.97
N LYS A 36 5.01 13.65 10.29
CA LYS A 36 3.73 12.89 10.17
C LYS A 36 3.49 12.31 8.77
N THR A 37 3.62 13.13 7.73
CA THR A 37 3.47 12.65 6.34
C THR A 37 4.59 11.67 5.98
N LEU A 38 5.80 11.93 6.45
CA LEU A 38 6.95 11.06 6.21
C LEU A 38 6.84 9.70 6.89
N LEU A 39 6.12 9.59 8.00
CA LEU A 39 5.82 8.31 8.65
C LEU A 39 5.00 7.42 7.72
N ILE A 40 3.96 7.99 7.11
CA ILE A 40 3.13 7.28 6.12
C ILE A 40 3.96 6.95 4.87
N ASP A 41 4.74 7.90 4.36
CA ASP A 41 5.59 7.67 3.18
C ASP A 41 6.62 6.55 3.43
N ALA A 42 7.26 6.53 4.62
CA ALA A 42 8.19 5.48 5.02
C ALA A 42 7.50 4.11 5.08
N MET A 43 6.32 4.02 5.71
CA MET A 43 5.55 2.79 5.76
C MET A 43 5.22 2.28 4.36
N LEU A 44 4.77 3.16 3.47
CA LEU A 44 4.45 2.81 2.08
C LEU A 44 5.69 2.30 1.34
N LYS A 45 6.84 2.97 1.49
CA LYS A 45 8.10 2.51 0.89
C LYS A 45 8.56 1.16 1.45
N LEU A 46 8.40 0.91 2.75
CA LEU A 46 8.72 -0.39 3.35
C LEU A 46 7.80 -1.50 2.85
N LEU A 47 6.52 -1.20 2.62
CA LEU A 47 5.53 -2.16 2.14
C LEU A 47 5.63 -2.42 0.64
N LEU A 48 5.94 -1.42 -0.17
CA LEU A 48 5.78 -1.47 -1.64
C LEU A 48 7.09 -1.26 -2.41
N GLY A 49 8.19 -0.94 -1.73
CA GLY A 49 9.50 -0.75 -2.34
C GLY A 49 9.69 0.63 -2.99
N ARG A 50 10.66 0.70 -3.92
CA ARG A 50 11.19 1.97 -4.48
C ARG A 50 10.35 2.59 -5.60
N ARG A 51 9.43 1.85 -6.23
CA ARG A 51 8.74 2.30 -7.46
C ARG A 51 7.26 2.52 -7.22
N LEU A 52 6.96 3.56 -6.46
CA LEU A 52 5.60 3.97 -6.12
C LEU A 52 5.03 4.96 -7.14
N LYS A 53 4.99 4.56 -8.43
CA LYS A 53 4.48 5.41 -9.53
C LYS A 53 3.04 5.86 -9.29
N ASP A 54 2.28 5.01 -8.61
CA ASP A 54 0.89 5.28 -8.27
C ASP A 54 0.76 6.24 -7.09
N PHE A 55 1.80 6.77 -6.45
CA PHE A 55 1.68 7.72 -5.35
C PHE A 55 2.31 9.07 -5.69
N GLN A 56 1.51 10.14 -5.70
CA GLN A 56 2.05 11.46 -6.00
C GLN A 56 2.89 11.98 -4.84
N ASN A 57 4.05 12.59 -5.16
CA ASN A 57 4.94 13.22 -4.18
C ASN A 57 5.33 12.31 -3.00
N ILE A 58 5.56 11.02 -3.26
CA ILE A 58 6.05 10.06 -2.26
C ILE A 58 7.56 10.11 -2.07
N ASP A 59 8.30 10.55 -3.09
CA ASP A 59 9.76 10.68 -3.09
C ASP A 59 10.20 12.06 -2.61
N ARG A 60 9.76 12.45 -1.41
CA ARG A 60 10.22 13.68 -0.72
C ARG A 60 11.60 13.52 -0.10
N VAL A 61 11.99 12.29 0.16
CA VAL A 61 13.30 11.85 0.63
C VAL A 61 13.75 10.79 -0.36
N ASP A 62 14.94 10.97 -0.94
CA ASP A 62 15.46 10.12 -2.01
C ASP A 62 15.77 8.70 -1.53
N ASP A 63 16.28 8.59 -0.30
CA ASP A 63 16.68 7.32 0.29
C ASP A 63 15.50 6.43 0.69
N MET A 64 15.76 5.12 0.78
CA MET A 64 14.81 4.18 1.39
C MET A 64 14.82 4.33 2.91
N PRO A 65 13.65 4.23 3.56
CA PRO A 65 13.58 4.15 5.01
C PRO A 65 14.37 2.93 5.53
N GLN A 66 15.11 3.12 6.61
CA GLN A 66 15.69 2.04 7.39
C GLN A 66 14.68 1.66 8.48
N GLY A 67 14.21 0.42 8.46
CA GLY A 67 13.22 -0.06 9.41
C GLY A 67 12.39 -1.21 8.85
N ARG A 68 11.23 -1.45 9.47
CA ARG A 68 10.29 -2.49 9.09
C ARG A 68 8.85 -2.18 9.51
N VAL A 69 7.91 -2.81 8.81
CA VAL A 69 6.51 -2.94 9.23
C VAL A 69 6.22 -4.42 9.46
N ALA A 70 5.77 -4.78 10.66
CA ALA A 70 5.29 -6.13 10.95
C ALA A 70 3.77 -6.18 10.78
N MET A 71 3.28 -7.21 10.10
CA MET A 71 1.85 -7.37 9.79
C MET A 71 1.40 -8.81 10.01
N PHE A 72 0.22 -8.98 10.59
CA PHE A 72 -0.46 -10.26 10.67
C PHE A 72 -1.36 -10.47 9.44
N TRP A 73 -1.15 -11.60 8.75
CA TRP A 73 -1.92 -12.00 7.59
C TRP A 73 -2.05 -13.52 7.53
N ARG A 74 -3.27 -14.02 7.31
CA ARG A 74 -3.58 -15.46 7.18
C ARG A 74 -2.96 -16.33 8.30
N GLY A 75 -3.01 -15.85 9.54
CA GLY A 75 -2.53 -16.61 10.70
C GLY A 75 -1.03 -16.50 10.97
N LYS A 76 -0.28 -15.70 10.19
CA LYS A 76 1.18 -15.56 10.32
C LYS A 76 1.62 -14.10 10.34
N GLU A 77 2.69 -13.82 11.06
CA GLU A 77 3.38 -12.53 11.02
C GLU A 77 4.35 -12.47 9.82
N HIS A 78 4.33 -11.34 9.13
CA HIS A 78 5.20 -11.01 8.01
C HIS A 78 5.90 -9.67 8.26
N ILE A 79 7.18 -9.60 7.88
CA ILE A 79 8.01 -8.40 8.02
C ILE A 79 8.25 -7.80 6.64
N PHE A 80 7.98 -6.50 6.51
CA PHE A 80 8.21 -5.72 5.30
C PHE A 80 9.27 -4.66 5.56
N ASP A 81 10.37 -4.71 4.81
CA ASP A 81 11.58 -3.90 4.98
C ASP A 81 12.00 -3.21 3.67
N GLY A 82 11.11 -3.17 2.68
CA GLY A 82 11.40 -2.71 1.31
C GLY A 82 12.10 -3.74 0.42
N ARG A 83 12.51 -4.90 0.96
CA ARG A 83 12.98 -6.06 0.19
C ARG A 83 11.89 -7.11 0.07
N THR A 84 11.25 -7.43 1.20
CA THR A 84 10.01 -8.22 1.21
C THR A 84 8.86 -7.27 0.97
N LEU A 85 8.11 -7.45 -0.11
CA LEU A 85 7.02 -6.55 -0.50
C LEU A 85 5.64 -7.12 -0.17
N LEU A 86 4.68 -6.22 0.04
CA LEU A 86 3.30 -6.54 0.36
C LEU A 86 2.64 -7.40 -0.71
N GLU A 87 2.87 -7.07 -1.98
CA GLU A 87 2.30 -7.79 -3.11
C GLU A 87 2.77 -9.24 -3.16
N ASP A 88 4.05 -9.50 -2.86
CA ASP A 88 4.62 -10.85 -2.85
C ASP A 88 3.97 -11.75 -1.78
N VAL A 89 3.51 -11.15 -0.67
CA VAL A 89 2.92 -11.88 0.46
C VAL A 89 1.40 -11.97 0.37
N THR A 90 0.74 -10.92 -0.13
CA THR A 90 -0.72 -10.77 -0.05
C THR A 90 -1.42 -10.78 -1.40
N GLY A 91 -0.70 -10.56 -2.50
CA GLY A 91 -1.25 -10.30 -3.84
C GLY A 91 -1.89 -8.92 -3.99
N ILE A 92 -1.80 -8.05 -2.98
CA ILE A 92 -2.34 -6.69 -3.04
C ILE A 92 -1.32 -5.78 -3.70
N SER A 93 -1.71 -5.20 -4.83
CA SER A 93 -0.87 -4.27 -5.58
C SER A 93 -0.76 -2.89 -4.90
N ALA A 94 0.22 -2.10 -5.31
CA ALA A 94 0.35 -0.70 -4.89
C ALA A 94 -0.91 0.13 -5.18
N SER A 95 -1.55 -0.12 -6.33
CA SER A 95 -2.80 0.54 -6.74
C SER A 95 -3.97 0.20 -5.80
N ASP A 96 -4.03 -1.06 -5.34
CA ASP A 96 -5.07 -1.51 -4.41
C ASP A 96 -4.88 -0.92 -3.02
N LEU A 97 -3.63 -0.87 -2.56
CA LEU A 97 -3.30 -0.23 -1.29
C LEU A 97 -3.69 1.26 -1.31
N ARG A 98 -3.35 1.98 -2.39
CA ARG A 98 -3.71 3.39 -2.57
C ARG A 98 -5.21 3.62 -2.56
N ASN A 99 -5.98 2.83 -3.30
CA ASN A 99 -7.39 3.16 -3.53
C ASN A 99 -8.32 2.66 -2.42
N ILE A 100 -7.93 1.63 -1.65
CA ILE A 100 -8.77 1.04 -0.61
C ILE A 100 -8.31 1.44 0.79
N PHE A 101 -7.01 1.36 1.06
CA PHE A 101 -6.49 1.39 2.43
C PHE A 101 -5.82 2.71 2.81
N VAL A 102 -5.38 3.50 1.84
CA VAL A 102 -4.54 4.68 2.09
C VAL A 102 -5.10 5.92 1.43
N ILE A 103 -5.78 6.76 2.21
CA ILE A 103 -6.27 8.06 1.75
C ILE A 103 -5.24 9.13 2.07
N ARG A 104 -4.52 9.62 1.06
CA ARG A 104 -3.60 10.76 1.18
C ARG A 104 -4.23 12.02 0.59
N ASN A 105 -4.00 13.16 1.23
CA ASN A 105 -4.58 14.45 0.82
C ASN A 105 -4.26 14.82 -0.64
N LYS A 106 -3.07 14.47 -1.13
CA LYS A 106 -2.66 14.73 -2.53
C LYS A 106 -3.14 13.67 -3.53
N ASP A 107 -3.67 12.56 -3.05
CA ASP A 107 -4.06 11.40 -3.87
C ASP A 107 -5.58 11.30 -4.07
N LEU A 108 -6.33 12.34 -3.68
CA LEU A 108 -7.80 12.43 -3.79
C LEU A 108 -8.32 12.49 -5.23
N GLN A 109 -7.44 12.71 -6.22
CA GLN A 109 -7.79 12.60 -7.63
C GLN A 109 -7.50 11.18 -8.12
N PHE A 110 -8.58 10.42 -8.37
CA PHE A 110 -8.53 9.09 -8.93
C PHE A 110 -8.41 9.19 -10.46
N SER A 111 -7.21 8.98 -11.01
CA SER A 111 -7.08 8.72 -12.44
C SER A 111 -7.62 7.30 -12.71
N ASP A 112 -8.74 7.23 -13.44
CA ASP A 112 -9.35 6.00 -13.99
C ASP A 112 -10.31 5.19 -13.09
N GLN A 113 -11.19 5.89 -12.36
CA GLN A 113 -12.20 5.31 -11.45
C GLN A 113 -12.98 4.12 -12.04
N ARG A 114 -13.47 4.20 -13.28
CA ARG A 114 -14.41 3.20 -13.80
C ARG A 114 -13.79 1.83 -13.97
N GLU A 115 -12.58 1.76 -14.52
CA GLU A 115 -11.93 0.47 -14.75
C GLU A 115 -11.48 -0.18 -13.44
N TYR A 116 -11.00 0.64 -12.50
CA TYR A 116 -10.56 0.21 -11.18
C TYR A 116 -11.72 -0.30 -10.31
N PHE A 117 -12.82 0.45 -10.19
CA PHE A 117 -13.99 0.01 -9.42
C PHE A 117 -14.60 -1.27 -9.98
N SER A 118 -14.59 -1.45 -11.30
CA SER A 118 -15.02 -2.72 -11.89
C SER A 118 -14.09 -3.87 -11.50
N ARG A 119 -12.75 -3.67 -11.40
CA ARG A 119 -11.81 -4.76 -11.03
C ARG A 119 -11.97 -5.13 -9.57
N LEU A 120 -12.14 -4.12 -8.71
CA LEU A 120 -12.41 -4.35 -7.29
C LEU A 120 -13.72 -5.07 -7.06
N ASN A 121 -14.78 -4.67 -7.76
CA ASN A 121 -16.06 -5.35 -7.61
C ASN A 121 -15.93 -6.83 -8.03
N ASP A 122 -15.25 -7.12 -9.14
CA ASP A 122 -14.96 -8.48 -9.59
C ASP A 122 -14.17 -9.28 -8.53
N GLN A 123 -13.15 -8.69 -7.89
CA GLN A 123 -12.35 -9.34 -6.83
C GLN A 123 -13.12 -9.54 -5.52
N LEU A 124 -13.90 -8.56 -5.09
CA LEU A 124 -14.68 -8.61 -3.85
C LEU A 124 -15.88 -9.57 -3.97
N THR A 125 -16.45 -9.70 -5.17
CA THR A 125 -17.59 -10.61 -5.45
C THR A 125 -17.16 -11.98 -5.97
N GLY A 126 -15.90 -12.16 -6.35
CA GLY A 126 -15.38 -13.40 -6.95
C GLY A 126 -15.84 -13.64 -8.39
N MET A 127 -16.38 -12.63 -9.07
CA MET A 127 -16.88 -12.75 -10.44
C MET A 127 -15.79 -12.41 -11.46
N GLU A 128 -15.13 -13.41 -12.07
CA GLU A 128 -14.15 -13.20 -13.15
C GLU A 128 -14.77 -12.85 -14.52
N GLY A 129 -15.79 -11.97 -14.56
CA GLY A 129 -16.56 -11.67 -15.76
C GLY A 129 -15.72 -11.17 -16.94
N ARG A 130 -14.69 -10.34 -16.67
CA ARG A 130 -13.78 -9.85 -17.71
C ARG A 130 -12.75 -10.87 -18.19
N ARG A 131 -12.32 -11.82 -17.35
CA ARG A 131 -11.43 -12.90 -17.79
C ARG A 131 -12.16 -13.81 -18.78
N LEU A 132 -13.42 -14.13 -18.49
CA LEU A 132 -14.30 -14.89 -19.39
C LEU A 132 -14.54 -14.14 -20.71
N ALA A 133 -14.80 -12.83 -20.66
CA ALA A 133 -14.95 -12.03 -21.87
C ALA A 133 -13.68 -12.00 -22.73
N ARG A 134 -12.50 -11.80 -22.13
CA ARG A 134 -11.22 -11.84 -22.85
C ARG A 134 -10.91 -13.22 -23.42
N LEU A 135 -11.17 -14.30 -22.67
CA LEU A 135 -11.03 -15.68 -23.16
C LEU A 135 -11.95 -15.93 -24.36
N LYS A 136 -13.18 -15.43 -24.31
CA LYS A 136 -14.15 -15.55 -25.41
C LYS A 136 -13.69 -14.80 -26.67
N GLU A 137 -13.12 -13.61 -26.50
CA GLU A 137 -12.55 -12.83 -27.60
C GLU A 137 -11.34 -13.56 -28.22
N SER A 138 -10.43 -14.09 -27.39
CA SER A 138 -9.25 -14.84 -27.86
C SER A 138 -9.62 -16.12 -28.60
N VAL A 139 -10.63 -16.86 -28.14
CA VAL A 139 -11.15 -18.05 -28.83
C VAL A 139 -11.80 -17.67 -30.17
N ARG A 140 -12.47 -16.52 -30.25
CA ARG A 140 -13.10 -16.02 -31.48
C ARG A 140 -12.11 -15.53 -32.54
N ILE A 141 -10.87 -15.21 -32.16
CA ILE A 141 -9.80 -14.83 -33.09
C ILE A 141 -9.06 -16.07 -33.63
N LEU A 142 -9.14 -17.20 -32.92
CA LEU A 142 -8.48 -18.46 -33.27
C LEU A 142 -9.36 -19.45 -34.05
N GLY A 143 -10.66 -19.17 -34.20
CA GLY A 143 -11.61 -19.94 -35.01
C GLY A 143 -12.20 -19.09 -36.11
#